data_AF-A0A6A3BXE1-F1
#
_entry.id   AF-A0A6A3BXE1-F1
#
_cell.length_a   1.000
_cell.length_b   1.000
_cell.length_c   1.000
_cell.angle_alpha   90.00
_cell.angle_beta   90.00
_cell.angle_gamma   90.00
#
_symmetry.space_group_name_H-M   'P 1'
#
loop_
_entity.id
_entity.type
_entity.pdbx_description
1 polymer ?
#
loop_
_entity_poly.entity_id
_entity_poly.type
_entity_poly.pdbx_seq_one_letter_code
_entity_poly.pdbx_strand_id
1 'polypeptide(L)'
;MAKISLFPVLFFLFVFHDNIGTVKSSAVRTRDSRQPGAKTFIEVSCRTTRYPGLCMKYLARYANSSIRNEHQLARVALTISLYKARHTRSYMLKVAKELGSIKAEEYPAVRDCLQQIDDSVNQLRRSIREIRRCDPKSGISYDIFLAHR
;
A
#
# COMPACT_ATOMS: atom_id res chain seq x y z
N MET A 1 14.19 33.39 6.42
CA MET A 1 12.77 33.23 6.07
C MET A 1 12.68 32.55 4.71
N ALA A 2 12.52 31.23 4.69
CA ALA A 2 12.45 30.45 3.45
C ALA A 2 11.05 30.59 2.84
N LYS A 3 10.96 31.12 1.61
CA LYS A 3 9.72 31.20 0.85
C LYS A 3 9.38 29.82 0.33
N ILE A 4 8.43 29.14 0.98
CA ILE A 4 7.88 27.88 0.48
C ILE A 4 7.08 28.20 -0.77
N SER A 5 7.65 27.89 -1.94
CA SER A 5 6.94 28.00 -3.20
C SER A 5 5.82 26.96 -3.22
N LEU A 6 4.58 27.40 -3.43
CA LEU A 6 3.39 26.55 -3.56
C LEU A 6 3.31 25.84 -4.92
N PHE A 7 4.16 26.25 -5.87
CA PHE A 7 4.19 25.76 -7.24
C PHE A 7 4.43 24.24 -7.39
N PRO A 8 5.40 23.61 -6.70
CA PRO A 8 5.62 22.18 -6.81
C PRO A 8 4.49 21.38 -6.16
N VAL A 9 3.90 21.89 -5.06
CA VAL A 9 2.77 21.22 -4.37
C VAL A 9 1.54 21.16 -5.28
N LEU A 10 1.24 22.26 -5.97
CA LEU A 10 0.14 22.31 -6.93
C LEU A 10 0.41 21.39 -8.14
N PHE A 11 1.64 21.37 -8.66
CA PHE A 11 2.01 20.48 -9.76
C PHE A 11 1.80 18.99 -9.40
N PHE A 12 2.17 18.58 -8.19
CA PHE A 12 1.90 17.22 -7.71
C PHE A 12 0.40 16.92 -7.65
N LEU A 13 -0.45 17.85 -7.17
CA LEU A 13 -1.90 17.66 -7.12
C LEU A 13 -2.55 17.54 -8.51
N PHE A 14 -2.09 18.31 -9.49
CA PHE A 14 -2.58 18.21 -10.88
C PHE A 14 -2.27 16.85 -11.50
N VAL A 15 -1.04 16.33 -11.32
CA VAL A 15 -0.65 15.00 -11.84
C VAL A 15 -1.51 13.86 -11.24
N PHE A 16 -2.02 14.02 -10.02
CA PHE A 16 -2.93 13.05 -9.41
C PHE A 16 -4.38 13.15 -9.91
N HIS A 17 -4.82 14.30 -10.45
CA HIS A 17 -6.19 14.49 -10.95
C HIS A 17 -6.38 13.91 -12.36
N ASP A 18 -5.34 13.89 -13.19
CA ASP A 18 -5.41 13.44 -14.59
C ASP A 18 -5.36 11.90 -14.81
N ASN A 19 -5.38 11.09 -13.74
CA ASN A 19 -5.44 9.63 -13.84
C ASN A 19 -6.82 9.03 -13.51
N ILE A 20 -7.91 9.81 -13.62
CA ILE A 20 -9.27 9.25 -13.62
C ILE A 20 -9.59 8.79 -15.05
N GLY A 21 -9.01 7.65 -15.43
CA GLY A 21 -9.45 6.92 -16.62
C GLY A 21 -10.88 6.43 -16.42
N THR A 22 -11.78 6.77 -17.34
CA THR A 22 -13.16 6.27 -17.35
C THR A 22 -13.16 4.75 -17.50
N VAL A 23 -13.46 4.02 -16.42
CA VAL A 23 -13.68 2.57 -16.48
C VAL A 23 -15.04 2.32 -17.14
N LYS A 24 -15.05 1.82 -18.38
CA LYS A 24 -16.27 1.25 -18.98
C LYS A 24 -16.60 -0.06 -18.26
N SER A 25 -17.61 -0.03 -17.40
CA SER A 25 -18.19 -1.23 -16.81
C SER A 25 -18.96 -2.00 -17.88
N SER A 26 -18.33 -2.99 -18.50
CA SER A 26 -19.03 -3.98 -19.31
C SER A 26 -19.48 -5.11 -18.39
N ALA A 27 -20.76 -5.08 -17.99
CA ALA A 27 -21.38 -6.15 -17.23
C ALA A 27 -21.62 -7.37 -18.15
N VAL A 28 -20.59 -8.19 -18.35
CA VAL A 28 -20.77 -9.55 -18.87
C VAL A 28 -21.28 -10.43 -17.73
N ARG A 29 -22.58 -10.72 -17.74
CA ARG A 29 -23.15 -11.76 -16.88
C ARG A 29 -22.82 -13.13 -17.46
N THR A 30 -21.72 -13.72 -17.04
CA THR A 30 -21.57 -15.19 -17.07
C THR A 30 -21.84 -15.71 -15.66
N ARG A 31 -23.04 -16.26 -15.48
CA ARG A 31 -23.33 -17.19 -14.38
C ARG A 31 -22.53 -18.46 -14.64
N ASP A 32 -21.34 -18.57 -14.04
CA ASP A 32 -20.73 -19.84 -13.71
C ASP A 32 -20.29 -19.78 -12.24
N SER A 33 -20.97 -20.55 -11.40
CA SER A 33 -20.80 -20.57 -9.94
C SER A 33 -19.60 -21.41 -9.52
N ARG A 34 -18.43 -21.09 -10.08
CA ARG A 34 -17.13 -21.46 -9.50
C ARG A 34 -16.44 -20.17 -9.08
N GLN A 35 -16.45 -19.91 -7.76
CA GLN A 35 -15.58 -18.90 -7.18
C GLN A 35 -14.15 -19.15 -7.69
N PRO A 36 -13.49 -18.16 -8.32
CA PRO A 36 -12.12 -18.32 -8.77
C PRO A 36 -11.28 -18.78 -7.58
N GLY A 37 -10.43 -19.79 -7.79
CA GLY A 37 -9.47 -20.18 -6.76
C GLY A 37 -8.67 -18.96 -6.31
N ALA A 38 -8.23 -18.93 -5.05
CA ALA A 38 -7.52 -17.78 -4.48
C ALA A 38 -6.33 -17.32 -5.35
N LYS A 39 -5.65 -18.25 -6.04
CA LYS A 39 -4.61 -17.95 -7.03
C LYS A 39 -5.13 -17.13 -8.22
N THR A 40 -6.26 -17.51 -8.81
CA THR A 40 -6.90 -16.80 -9.92
C THR A 40 -7.40 -15.43 -9.48
N PHE A 41 -7.96 -15.33 -8.27
CA PHE A 41 -8.34 -14.04 -7.70
C PHE A 41 -7.13 -13.10 -7.55
N ILE A 42 -6.03 -13.59 -6.97
CA ILE A 42 -4.77 -12.84 -6.86
C ILE A 42 -4.26 -12.43 -8.26
N GLU A 43 -4.33 -13.31 -9.25
CA GLU A 43 -3.89 -13.00 -10.61
C GLU A 43 -4.67 -11.84 -11.23
N VAL A 44 -6.00 -11.89 -11.16
CA VAL A 44 -6.87 -10.82 -11.66
C VAL A 44 -6.57 -9.50 -10.93
N SER A 45 -6.46 -9.53 -9.60
CA SER A 45 -6.11 -8.34 -8.82
C SER A 45 -4.71 -7.81 -9.14
N CYS A 46 -3.73 -8.68 -9.40
CA CYS A 46 -2.36 -8.24 -9.71
C CYS A 46 -2.23 -7.61 -11.11
N ARG A 47 -3.08 -7.99 -12.08
CA ARG A 47 -3.08 -7.41 -13.43
C ARG A 47 -3.37 -5.90 -13.45
N THR A 48 -4.10 -5.39 -12.45
CA THR A 48 -4.42 -3.96 -12.35
C THR A 48 -3.32 -3.14 -11.64
N THR A 49 -2.29 -3.78 -11.11
CA THR A 49 -1.19 -3.10 -10.42
C THR A 49 -0.11 -2.63 -11.39
N ARG A 50 0.67 -1.60 -11.01
CA ARG A 50 1.81 -1.12 -11.81
C ARG A 50 2.90 -2.18 -12.01
N TYR A 51 3.05 -3.12 -11.08
CA TYR A 51 4.06 -4.17 -11.13
C TYR A 51 3.44 -5.57 -10.99
N PRO A 52 2.73 -6.09 -12.01
CA PRO A 52 1.97 -7.35 -11.91
C PRO A 52 2.84 -8.55 -11.56
N GLY A 53 4.03 -8.67 -12.17
CA GLY A 53 4.96 -9.77 -11.89
C GLY A 53 5.46 -9.78 -10.44
N LEU A 54 5.73 -8.59 -9.88
CA LEU A 54 6.14 -8.44 -8.49
C LEU A 54 4.99 -8.77 -7.54
N CYS A 55 3.78 -8.30 -7.85
CA CYS A 55 2.56 -8.62 -7.13
C CYS A 55 2.34 -10.14 -7.05
N MET A 56 2.40 -10.84 -8.19
CA MET A 56 2.26 -12.29 -8.25
C MET A 56 3.36 -13.00 -7.46
N LYS A 57 4.61 -12.58 -7.59
CA LYS A 57 5.75 -13.17 -6.85
C LYS A 57 5.53 -13.15 -5.33
N TYR A 58 4.99 -12.05 -4.80
CA TYR A 58 4.77 -11.90 -3.37
C TYR A 58 3.49 -12.55 -2.88
N LEU A 59 2.38 -12.45 -3.64
CA LEU A 59 1.07 -12.86 -3.18
C LEU A 59 0.71 -14.31 -3.53
N ALA A 60 1.27 -14.89 -4.61
CA ALA A 60 0.93 -16.26 -5.01
C ALA A 60 1.26 -17.31 -3.93
N ARG A 61 2.26 -17.06 -3.08
CA ARG A 61 2.59 -17.95 -1.94
C ARG A 61 1.50 -17.98 -0.88
N TYR A 62 0.66 -16.95 -0.84
CA TYR A 62 -0.51 -16.84 0.04
C TYR A 62 -1.78 -17.33 -0.66
N ALA A 63 -1.72 -17.87 -1.87
CA ALA A 63 -2.89 -18.40 -2.57
C ALA A 63 -3.51 -19.64 -1.90
N ASN A 64 -2.81 -20.29 -0.96
CA ASN A 64 -3.41 -21.34 -0.12
C ASN A 64 -4.20 -20.78 1.07
N SER A 65 -4.06 -19.48 1.36
CA SER A 65 -4.84 -18.81 2.39
C SER A 65 -6.23 -18.48 1.86
N SER A 66 -7.19 -18.32 2.77
CA SER A 66 -8.61 -18.05 2.47
C SER A 66 -8.89 -16.70 1.81
N ILE A 67 -7.95 -16.13 1.03
CA ILE A 67 -8.13 -14.90 0.26
C ILE A 67 -9.23 -15.15 -0.77
N ARG A 68 -10.41 -14.61 -0.48
CA ARG A 68 -11.60 -14.69 -1.32
C ARG A 68 -12.21 -13.33 -1.61
N ASN A 69 -11.62 -12.26 -1.07
CA ASN A 69 -12.06 -10.89 -1.28
C ASN A 69 -10.90 -9.88 -1.20
N GLU A 70 -11.18 -8.67 -1.66
CA GLU A 70 -10.22 -7.58 -1.75
C GLU A 70 -9.68 -7.14 -0.38
N HIS A 71 -10.51 -7.14 0.67
CA HIS A 71 -10.09 -6.77 2.03
C HIS A 71 -9.00 -7.71 2.57
N GLN A 72 -9.18 -9.01 2.38
CA GLN A 72 -8.19 -10.00 2.79
C GLN A 72 -6.91 -9.88 1.97
N LEU A 73 -7.03 -9.71 0.66
CA LEU A 73 -5.89 -9.52 -0.23
C LEU A 73 -5.07 -8.29 0.17
N ALA A 74 -5.74 -7.16 0.38
CA ALA A 74 -5.11 -5.91 0.78
C ALA A 74 -4.47 -6.01 2.18
N ARG A 75 -5.09 -6.74 3.13
CA ARG A 75 -4.50 -6.99 4.44
C ARG A 75 -3.20 -7.79 4.34
N VAL A 76 -3.17 -8.82 3.49
CA VAL A 76 -1.96 -9.62 3.22
C VAL A 76 -0.89 -8.76 2.54
N ALA A 77 -1.26 -8.00 1.50
CA ALA A 77 -0.36 -7.10 0.80
C ALA A 77 0.28 -6.06 1.74
N LEU A 78 -0.53 -5.40 2.59
CA LEU A 78 -0.04 -4.45 3.59
C LEU A 78 0.91 -5.10 4.60
N THR A 79 0.62 -6.33 5.02
CA THR A 79 1.47 -7.09 5.96
C THR A 79 2.83 -7.41 5.32
N ILE A 80 2.85 -7.84 4.05
CA ILE A 80 4.08 -8.08 3.29
C ILE A 80 4.87 -6.78 3.14
N SER A 81 4.21 -5.69 2.76
CA SER A 81 4.84 -4.37 2.63
C SER A 81 5.44 -3.89 3.94
N LEU A 82 4.74 -4.06 5.07
CA LEU A 82 5.25 -3.70 6.39
C LEU A 82 6.50 -4.53 6.74
N TYR A 83 6.47 -5.84 6.48
CA TYR A 83 7.64 -6.71 6.71
C TYR A 83 8.86 -6.23 5.91
N LYS A 84 8.67 -5.92 4.63
CA LYS A 84 9.73 -5.41 3.75
C LYS A 84 10.23 -4.04 4.20
N ALA A 85 9.34 -3.11 4.51
CA ALA A 85 9.71 -1.78 4.99
C ALA A 85 10.54 -1.85 6.29
N ARG A 86 10.19 -2.74 7.23
CA ARG A 86 10.98 -2.95 8.46
C ARG A 86 12.37 -3.53 8.17
N HIS A 87 12.46 -4.49 7.25
CA HIS A 87 13.76 -5.03 6.84
C HIS A 87 14.63 -3.95 6.18
N THR A 88 14.07 -3.16 5.27
CA THR A 88 14.76 -2.03 4.63
C THR A 88 15.20 -1.00 5.66
N ARG A 89 14.34 -0.66 6.63
CA ARG A 89 14.70 0.23 7.76
C ARG A 89 15.92 -0.29 8.51
N SER A 90 15.92 -1.57 8.89
CA SER A 90 17.04 -2.18 9.62
C SER A 90 18.33 -2.17 8.82
N TYR A 91 18.26 -2.34 7.49
CA TYR A 91 19.41 -2.21 6.61
C TYR A 91 19.91 -0.76 6.55
N MET A 92 19.00 0.20 6.29
CA MET A 92 19.35 1.62 6.19
C MET A 92 19.90 2.20 7.50
N LEU A 93 19.47 1.69 8.66
CA LEU A 93 20.08 2.03 9.94
C LEU A 93 21.57 1.66 10.02
N LYS A 94 21.95 0.50 9.47
CA LYS A 94 23.36 0.06 9.41
C LYS A 94 24.15 0.97 8.48
N VAL A 95 23.62 1.20 7.27
CA VAL A 95 24.24 2.09 6.27
C VAL A 95 24.43 3.50 6.83
N ALA A 96 23.40 4.08 7.46
CA ALA A 96 23.49 5.40 8.08
C ALA A 96 24.56 5.44 9.18
N LYS A 97 24.67 4.40 10.01
CA LYS A 97 25.69 4.32 11.06
C LYS A 97 27.11 4.28 10.48
N GLU A 98 27.32 3.46 9.44
CA GLU A 98 28.62 3.33 8.77
C GLU A 98 29.05 4.66 8.12
N LEU A 99 28.17 5.27 7.33
CA LEU A 99 28.43 6.57 6.69
C LEU A 99 28.66 7.69 7.71
N GLY A 100 27.91 7.69 8.81
CA GLY A 100 28.11 8.64 9.90
C GLY A 100 29.46 8.49 10.60
N SER A 101 29.96 7.26 10.74
CA SER A 101 31.25 6.99 11.38
C SER A 101 32.44 7.48 10.56
N ILE A 102 32.34 7.43 9.23
CA ILE A 102 33.38 7.91 8.31
C ILE A 102 33.16 9.35 7.84
N LYS A 103 32.10 10.02 8.32
CA LYS A 103 31.70 11.39 7.90
C LYS A 103 31.53 11.54 6.38
N ALA A 104 30.93 10.54 5.74
CA ALA A 104 30.66 10.57 4.30
C ALA A 104 29.72 11.74 3.92
N GLU A 105 29.92 12.32 2.74
CA GLU A 105 29.08 13.41 2.22
C GLU A 105 27.62 12.98 2.02
N GLU A 106 27.37 11.70 1.76
CA GLU A 106 26.04 11.14 1.52
C GLU A 106 25.24 10.90 2.81
N TYR A 107 25.88 11.01 3.98
CA TYR A 107 25.24 10.73 5.27
C TYR A 107 23.93 11.51 5.50
N PRO A 108 23.83 12.83 5.21
CA PRO A 108 22.59 13.57 5.37
C PRO A 108 21.45 13.02 4.49
N ALA A 109 21.73 12.72 3.22
CA ALA A 109 20.73 12.17 2.30
C ALA A 109 20.25 10.77 2.74
N VAL A 110 21.18 9.93 3.21
CA VAL A 110 20.84 8.60 3.74
C VAL A 110 20.02 8.70 5.03
N ARG A 111 20.30 9.69 5.89
CA ARG A 111 19.49 9.95 7.08
C ARG A 111 18.07 10.38 6.74
N ASP A 112 17.88 11.24 5.75
CA ASP A 112 16.56 11.67 5.30
C ASP A 112 15.78 10.50 4.67
N CYS A 113 16.46 9.65 3.88
CA CYS A 113 15.88 8.43 3.36
C CYS A 113 15.42 7.48 4.47
N LEU A 114 16.26 7.28 5.50
CA LEU A 114 15.90 6.47 6.66
C LEU A 114 14.67 7.03 7.38
N GLN A 115 14.57 8.36 7.55
CA GLN A 115 13.39 8.99 8.14
C GLN A 115 12.12 8.73 7.32
N GLN A 116 12.19 8.83 5.99
CA GLN A 116 11.04 8.52 5.13
C GLN A 116 10.62 7.05 5.23
N ILE A 117 11.57 6.14 5.39
CA ILE A 117 11.27 4.71 5.61
C ILE A 117 10.61 4.50 6.97
N ASP A 118 11.04 5.20 8.01
CA ASP A 118 10.43 5.16 9.34
C ASP A 118 8.97 5.61 9.30
N ASP A 119 8.71 6.71 8.62
CA ASP A 119 7.35 7.21 8.39
C ASP A 119 6.51 6.21 7.61
N SER A 120 7.07 5.60 6.56
CA SER A 120 6.41 4.55 5.78
C SER A 120 6.04 3.33 6.64
N VAL A 121 6.93 2.90 7.53
CA VAL A 121 6.64 1.81 8.49
C VAL A 121 5.47 2.19 9.40
N ASN A 122 5.44 3.42 9.90
CA ASN A 122 4.37 3.90 10.76
C ASN A 122 3.02 4.00 10.03
N GLN A 123 3.04 4.50 8.79
CA GLN A 123 1.87 4.58 7.92
C GLN A 123 1.32 3.19 7.60
N LEU A 124 2.17 2.24 7.21
CA LEU A 124 1.76 0.85 6.95
C LEU A 124 1.13 0.20 8.18
N ARG A 125 1.67 0.42 9.38
CA ARG A 125 1.07 -0.06 10.64
C ARG A 125 -0.31 0.54 10.88
N ARG A 126 -0.52 1.81 10.54
CA ARG A 126 -1.83 2.48 10.62
C ARG A 126 -2.79 1.89 9.60
N SER A 127 -2.39 1.75 8.33
CA SER A 127 -3.23 1.15 7.28
C SER A 127 -3.71 -0.26 7.63
N ILE A 128 -2.87 -1.09 8.25
CA ILE A 128 -3.29 -2.43 8.72
C ILE A 128 -4.35 -2.35 9.82
N ARG A 129 -4.33 -1.33 10.68
CA ARG A 129 -5.38 -1.14 11.70
C ARG A 129 -6.68 -0.66 11.06
N GLU A 130 -6.60 0.33 10.16
CA GLU A 130 -7.79 0.87 9.51
C GLU A 130 -8.49 -0.18 8.63
N ILE A 131 -7.73 -0.98 7.86
CA ILE A 131 -8.34 -2.02 7.01
C ILE A 131 -9.02 -3.15 7.80
N ARG A 132 -8.71 -3.31 9.09
CA ARG A 132 -9.43 -4.23 9.98
C ARG A 132 -10.78 -3.66 10.41
N ARG A 133 -10.90 -2.34 10.51
CA ARG A 133 -12.17 -1.65 10.83
C ARG A 133 -13.12 -1.60 9.64
N CYS A 134 -12.57 -1.66 8.43
CA CYS A 134 -13.35 -1.72 7.19
C CYS A 134 -13.79 -3.15 6.81
N ASP A 135 -13.59 -4.17 7.67
CA ASP A 135 -13.97 -5.54 7.35
C ASP A 135 -15.51 -5.67 7.43
N PRO A 136 -16.23 -6.03 6.34
CA PRO A 136 -17.68 -6.12 6.36
C PRO A 136 -18.24 -7.11 7.40
N LYS A 137 -17.40 -8.03 7.91
CA LYS A 137 -17.77 -9.01 8.94
C LYS A 137 -17.50 -8.54 10.38
N SER A 138 -16.79 -7.43 10.59
CA SER A 138 -16.74 -6.77 11.90
C SER A 138 -17.98 -5.90 12.02
N GLY A 139 -19.10 -6.49 12.41
CA GLY A 139 -20.30 -5.72 12.73
C GLY A 139 -19.97 -4.66 13.78
N ILE A 140 -20.16 -3.38 13.43
CA ILE A 140 -20.78 -2.32 14.24
C ILE A 140 -20.80 -1.01 13.42
N SER A 141 -22.05 -0.57 13.18
CA SER A 141 -22.55 0.80 13.05
C SER A 141 -22.01 1.72 11.93
N TYR A 142 -22.66 1.66 10.77
CA TYR A 142 -22.70 2.77 9.82
C TYR A 142 -23.70 3.88 10.23
N ASP A 143 -24.37 3.74 11.39
CA ASP A 143 -25.45 4.65 11.81
C ASP A 143 -24.97 5.84 12.66
N ILE A 144 -23.70 5.91 13.09
CA ILE A 144 -23.23 7.02 13.93
C ILE A 144 -22.83 8.27 13.12
N PHE A 145 -22.45 8.15 11.85
CA PHE A 145 -21.97 9.30 11.05
C PHE A 145 -23.06 10.06 10.28
N LEU A 146 -24.31 9.56 10.26
CA LEU A 146 -25.45 10.25 9.63
C LEU A 146 -26.28 11.09 10.61
N ALA A 147 -25.98 11.05 11.92
CA ALA A 147 -26.73 11.78 12.95
C ALA A 147 -26.15 13.16 13.32
N HIS A 148 -25.09 13.62 12.65
CA HIS A 148 -24.41 14.88 12.99
C HIS A 148 -24.17 15.83 11.79
N ARG A 149 -25.00 15.76 10.75
CA ARG A 149 -25.12 16.87 9.79
C ARG A 149 -26.42 17.61 10.02
#